data_AF-A0A7K8M8C2-F1
#
_entry.id   AF-A0A7K8M8C2-F1
#
_cell.length_a   1.000
_cell.length_b   1.000
_cell.length_c   1.000
_cell.angle_alpha   90.00
_cell.angle_beta   90.00
_cell.angle_gamma   90.00
#
_symmetry.space_group_name_H-M   'P 1'
#
loop_
_entity.id
_entity.type
_entity.pdbx_description
1 polymer ?
#
loop_
_entity_poly.entity_id
_entity_poly.type
_entity_poly.pdbx_seq_one_letter_code
_entity_poly.pdbx_strand_id
1 'polypeptide(L)'
;GRDPACRSAGRRPDGSTGPCYCDQACARTLDCCHDYAQACPVIPCVVSQWSAWSGCAEPCKTTYRVRTRHIIQEPRNGGETCPVLEERAGCVEYWTRQGTECQQSLIPALITTGGFGKARKKRAAADGSERAGYCVEFQLMAITPGCLHSHHSYTRWMRYLREGHTVCVECQDPALHSPSRYCYGDGTGSQKNQLLHWQAVGNHRCKGTWRRIRQLDTCSCPSVHSFLFI
;
A
#
# COMPACT_ATOMS: atom_id res chain seq x y z
N GLY A 1 -16.01 -17.96 29.92
CA GLY A 1 -16.21 -16.52 30.01
C GLY A 1 -15.27 -15.95 31.03
N ARG A 2 -15.33 -14.64 31.19
CA ARG A 2 -14.58 -13.92 32.23
C ARG A 2 -15.49 -13.02 33.06
N ASP A 3 -16.69 -12.73 32.59
CA ASP A 3 -17.62 -11.85 33.26
C ASP A 3 -18.62 -12.66 34.10
N PRO A 4 -18.51 -12.66 35.44
CA PRO A 4 -19.44 -13.36 36.31
C PRO A 4 -20.86 -12.77 36.30
N ALA A 5 -21.05 -11.52 35.86
CA ALA A 5 -22.36 -10.91 35.68
C ALA A 5 -23.07 -11.43 34.41
N CYS A 6 -22.31 -12.03 33.49
CA CYS A 6 -22.79 -12.60 32.24
C CYS A 6 -22.79 -14.14 32.27
N ARG A 7 -23.05 -14.73 33.44
CA ARG A 7 -23.07 -16.18 33.66
C ARG A 7 -24.51 -16.70 33.74
N SER A 8 -24.81 -17.76 33.02
CA SER A 8 -26.07 -18.49 33.07
C SER A 8 -25.84 -19.98 33.36
N ALA A 9 -26.91 -20.72 33.67
CA ALA A 9 -26.90 -22.17 33.76
C ALA A 9 -27.70 -22.75 32.60
N GLY A 10 -27.06 -23.54 31.74
CA GLY A 10 -27.70 -24.02 30.52
C GLY A 10 -26.89 -25.08 29.78
N ARG A 11 -27.35 -25.44 28.59
CA ARG A 11 -26.63 -26.34 27.70
C ARG A 11 -25.53 -25.57 26.96
N ARG A 12 -24.35 -26.16 26.89
CA ARG A 12 -23.21 -25.67 26.11
C ARG A 12 -23.23 -26.26 24.68
N PRO A 13 -22.51 -25.66 23.72
CA PRO A 13 -22.42 -26.16 22.34
C PRO A 13 -21.91 -27.61 22.23
N ASP A 14 -21.13 -28.09 23.20
CA ASP A 14 -20.62 -29.47 23.27
C ASP A 14 -21.65 -30.49 23.80
N GLY A 15 -22.88 -30.04 24.12
CA GLY A 15 -23.96 -30.88 24.64
C GLY A 15 -23.94 -31.06 26.16
N SER A 16 -22.91 -30.58 26.85
CA SER A 16 -22.85 -30.61 28.32
C SER A 16 -23.82 -29.60 28.94
N THR A 17 -24.34 -29.91 30.12
CA THR A 17 -25.22 -29.00 30.88
C THR A 17 -24.45 -28.50 32.09
N GLY A 18 -24.38 -27.18 32.27
CA GLY A 18 -23.61 -26.58 33.35
C GLY A 18 -23.56 -25.06 33.29
N PRO A 19 -22.68 -24.42 34.08
CA PRO A 19 -22.50 -22.98 33.98
C PRO A 19 -21.94 -22.62 32.61
N CYS A 20 -22.54 -21.64 31.95
CA CYS A 20 -22.11 -21.11 30.67
C CYS A 20 -22.05 -19.58 30.72
N TYR A 21 -21.35 -18.96 29.79
CA TYR A 21 -21.15 -17.52 29.76
C TYR A 21 -21.67 -16.91 28.45
N CYS A 22 -22.20 -15.70 28.55
CA CYS A 22 -22.69 -14.92 27.41
C CYS A 22 -21.77 -13.72 27.08
N ASP A 23 -20.49 -13.80 27.44
CA ASP A 23 -19.49 -12.77 27.18
C ASP A 23 -18.56 -13.09 26.00
N GLN A 24 -17.86 -12.08 25.47
CA GLN A 24 -16.90 -12.23 24.36
C GLN A 24 -15.78 -13.24 24.61
N ALA A 25 -15.41 -13.50 25.87
CA ALA A 25 -14.36 -14.44 26.21
C ALA A 25 -14.83 -15.90 26.19
N CYS A 26 -16.15 -16.16 26.19
CA CYS A 26 -16.71 -17.51 26.18
C CYS A 26 -16.23 -18.31 24.97
N ALA A 27 -16.14 -17.68 23.79
CA ALA A 27 -15.74 -18.36 22.55
C ALA A 27 -14.30 -18.90 22.63
N ARG A 28 -13.41 -18.15 23.28
CA ARG A 28 -12.01 -18.56 23.49
C ARG A 28 -11.85 -19.57 24.64
N THR A 29 -12.76 -19.55 25.60
CA THR A 29 -12.74 -20.46 26.77
C THR A 29 -13.64 -21.69 26.58
N LEU A 30 -14.33 -21.79 25.44
CA LEU A 30 -15.19 -22.90 25.03
C LEU A 30 -16.32 -23.23 26.02
N ASP A 31 -16.89 -22.20 26.65
CA ASP A 31 -17.95 -22.33 27.65
C ASP A 31 -19.14 -21.38 27.39
N CYS A 32 -19.36 -21.03 26.11
CA CYS A 32 -20.52 -20.25 25.71
C CYS A 32 -21.84 -20.97 26.02
N CYS A 33 -22.90 -20.21 26.27
CA CYS A 33 -24.25 -20.77 26.26
C CYS A 33 -24.65 -21.14 24.82
N HIS A 34 -25.51 -22.14 24.65
CA HIS A 34 -25.92 -22.63 23.33
C HIS A 34 -26.59 -21.55 22.46
N ASP A 35 -27.34 -20.63 23.06
CA ASP A 35 -28.03 -19.51 22.43
C ASP A 35 -27.14 -18.26 22.23
N TYR A 36 -25.86 -18.31 22.63
CA TYR A 36 -24.96 -17.16 22.60
C TYR A 36 -24.91 -16.47 21.24
N ALA A 37 -24.84 -17.21 20.14
CA ALA A 37 -24.79 -16.64 18.79
C ALA A 37 -26.08 -15.89 18.40
N GLN A 38 -27.22 -16.24 19.01
CA GLN A 38 -28.52 -15.62 18.76
C GLN A 38 -28.72 -14.39 19.66
N ALA A 39 -28.37 -14.51 20.94
CA ALA A 39 -28.48 -13.43 21.92
C ALA A 39 -27.41 -12.34 21.73
N CYS A 40 -26.23 -12.72 21.28
CA CYS A 40 -25.06 -11.87 21.11
C CYS A 40 -24.46 -12.10 19.71
N PRO A 41 -25.11 -11.59 18.65
CA PRO A 41 -24.63 -11.80 17.30
C PRO A 41 -23.22 -11.24 17.12
N VAL A 42 -22.43 -11.90 16.27
CA VAL A 42 -21.09 -11.45 15.89
C VAL A 42 -21.20 -10.09 15.22
N ILE A 43 -20.50 -9.11 15.74
CA ILE A 43 -20.45 -7.76 15.18
C ILE A 43 -19.05 -7.53 14.64
N PRO A 44 -18.86 -7.47 13.31
CA PRO A 44 -17.56 -7.18 12.74
C PRO A 44 -17.15 -5.72 12.98
N CYS A 45 -15.86 -5.45 12.93
CA CYS A 45 -15.39 -4.08 12.92
C CYS A 45 -15.77 -3.39 11.60
N VAL A 46 -16.31 -2.18 11.69
CA VAL A 46 -16.57 -1.31 10.53
C VAL A 46 -15.71 -0.06 10.66
N VAL A 47 -15.00 0.30 9.58
CA VAL A 47 -14.12 1.46 9.53
C VAL A 47 -14.56 2.44 8.45
N SER A 48 -14.21 3.71 8.61
CA SER A 48 -14.51 4.76 7.64
C SER A 48 -13.76 4.55 6.33
N GLN A 49 -14.17 5.33 5.31
CA GLN A 49 -13.31 5.55 4.15
C GLN A 49 -12.00 6.22 4.59
N TRP A 50 -10.95 6.01 3.79
CA TRP A 50 -9.66 6.67 3.99
C TRP A 50 -9.76 8.18 3.79
N SER A 51 -9.01 8.93 4.60
CA SER A 51 -8.76 10.35 4.37
C SER A 51 -8.04 10.58 3.04
N ALA A 52 -7.99 11.85 2.62
CA ALA A 52 -7.00 12.26 1.64
C ALA A 52 -5.58 11.99 2.19
N TRP A 53 -4.65 11.68 1.28
CA TRP A 53 -3.22 11.63 1.59
C TRP A 53 -2.73 13.00 2.06
N SER A 54 -1.87 13.02 3.08
CA SER A 54 -1.09 14.19 3.45
C SER A 54 -0.13 14.61 2.33
N GLY A 55 0.44 15.81 2.45
CA GLY A 55 1.65 16.16 1.71
C GLY A 55 2.84 15.29 2.11
N CYS A 56 3.90 15.35 1.31
CA CYS A 56 5.19 14.78 1.69
C CYS A 56 5.79 15.52 2.89
N ALA A 57 6.50 14.80 3.74
CA ALA A 57 7.05 15.37 4.97
C ALA A 57 8.09 16.47 4.69
N GLU A 58 8.92 16.28 3.66
CA GLU A 58 9.97 17.23 3.29
C GLU A 58 10.01 17.46 1.77
N PRO A 59 10.16 18.73 1.33
CA PRO A 59 10.38 19.03 -0.08
C PRO A 59 11.71 18.47 -0.56
N CYS A 60 11.78 18.07 -1.84
CA CYS A 60 13.03 17.69 -2.52
C CYS A 60 13.77 16.50 -1.91
N LYS A 61 13.07 15.73 -1.08
CA LYS A 61 13.56 14.53 -0.43
C LYS A 61 12.56 13.41 -0.60
N THR A 62 13.11 12.21 -0.74
CA THR A 62 12.35 10.98 -0.68
C THR A 62 11.85 10.75 0.74
N THR A 63 10.55 10.97 0.97
CA THR A 63 9.92 10.84 2.29
C THR A 63 8.69 9.94 2.23
N TYR A 64 7.76 10.12 3.16
CA TYR A 64 6.47 9.43 3.19
C TYR A 64 5.33 10.44 3.36
N ARG A 65 4.16 10.02 2.89
CA ARG A 65 2.87 10.65 3.17
C ARG A 65 1.97 9.66 3.90
N VAL A 66 1.00 10.17 4.64
CA VAL A 66 0.13 9.40 5.52
C VAL A 66 -1.33 9.64 5.16
N ARG A 67 -2.15 8.61 5.29
CA ARG A 67 -3.61 8.75 5.35
C ARG A 67 -4.15 7.92 6.50
N THR A 68 -5.28 8.36 7.04
CA THR A 68 -5.89 7.73 8.21
C THR A 68 -7.37 7.44 7.96
N ARG A 69 -7.93 6.53 8.76
CA ARG A 69 -9.36 6.26 8.87
C ARG A 69 -9.67 5.93 10.33
N HIS A 70 -10.93 6.02 10.71
CA HIS A 70 -11.35 5.74 12.08
C HIS A 70 -12.33 4.57 12.13
N ILE A 71 -12.48 3.99 13.32
CA ILE A 71 -13.45 2.93 13.59
C ILE A 71 -14.82 3.58 13.71
N ILE A 72 -15.77 3.12 12.89
CA ILE A 72 -17.19 3.49 12.97
C ILE A 72 -17.91 2.54 13.94
N GLN A 73 -17.50 1.27 13.98
CA GLN A 73 -18.08 0.24 14.82
C GLN A 73 -16.98 -0.69 15.32
N GLU A 74 -16.84 -0.77 16.64
CA GLU A 74 -15.93 -1.71 17.29
C GLU A 74 -16.42 -3.15 17.14
N PRO A 75 -15.51 -4.13 16.97
CA PRO A 75 -15.90 -5.53 16.87
C PRO A 75 -16.44 -6.03 18.21
N ARG A 76 -17.56 -6.75 18.18
CA ARG A 76 -18.15 -7.39 19.36
C ARG A 76 -18.40 -8.88 19.12
N ASN A 77 -18.48 -9.62 20.22
CA ASN A 77 -18.87 -11.05 20.22
C ASN A 77 -18.00 -11.93 19.31
N GLY A 78 -16.68 -11.76 19.38
CA GLY A 78 -15.75 -12.51 18.53
C GLY A 78 -15.67 -12.03 17.07
N GLY A 79 -16.22 -10.85 16.76
CA GLY A 79 -16.07 -10.23 15.44
C GLY A 79 -14.62 -9.93 15.06
N GLU A 80 -14.37 -9.87 13.75
CA GLU A 80 -13.04 -9.63 13.21
C GLU A 80 -12.41 -8.34 13.74
N THR A 81 -11.14 -8.40 14.14
CA THR A 81 -10.39 -7.23 14.62
C THR A 81 -10.33 -6.15 13.55
N CYS A 82 -10.39 -4.89 13.97
CA CYS A 82 -10.30 -3.79 13.04
C CYS A 82 -9.04 -3.84 12.18
N PRO A 83 -9.16 -3.58 10.86
CA PRO A 83 -8.00 -3.46 10.00
C PRO A 83 -7.18 -2.21 10.36
N VAL A 84 -5.98 -2.07 9.78
CA VAL A 84 -5.10 -0.92 10.06
C VAL A 84 -5.80 0.42 9.82
N LEU A 85 -5.57 1.37 10.72
CA LEU A 85 -6.19 2.70 10.71
C LEU A 85 -5.31 3.78 10.10
N GLU A 86 -4.02 3.49 9.90
CA GLU A 86 -3.04 4.37 9.28
C GLU A 86 -2.35 3.63 8.13
N GLU A 87 -2.15 4.34 7.02
CA GLU A 87 -1.38 3.85 5.89
C GLU A 87 -0.32 4.88 5.48
N ARG A 88 0.86 4.38 5.12
CA ARG A 88 1.99 5.17 4.65
C ARG A 88 2.30 4.84 3.20
N ALA A 89 2.69 5.85 2.44
CA ALA A 89 3.17 5.68 1.08
C ALA A 89 4.44 6.49 0.91
N GLY A 90 5.40 5.90 0.20
CA GLY A 90 6.55 6.65 -0.29
C GLY A 90 6.14 7.83 -1.16
N CYS A 91 6.81 8.96 -1.02
CA CYS A 91 6.55 10.12 -1.86
C CYS A 91 7.77 11.04 -2.02
N VAL A 92 7.70 11.89 -3.04
CA VAL A 92 8.66 12.95 -3.35
C VAL A 92 7.85 14.19 -3.65
N GLU A 93 8.33 15.33 -3.17
CA GLU A 93 7.80 16.64 -3.52
C GLU A 93 8.83 17.32 -4.44
N TYR A 94 8.37 17.70 -5.63
CA TYR A 94 9.23 18.16 -6.72
C TYR A 94 9.59 19.64 -6.62
N TRP A 95 8.88 20.36 -5.76
CA TRP A 95 8.96 21.80 -5.62
C TRP A 95 9.35 22.17 -4.20
N THR A 96 10.26 23.15 -4.07
CA THR A 96 10.50 23.79 -2.78
C THR A 96 9.30 24.68 -2.40
N ARG A 97 9.27 25.13 -1.15
CA ARG A 97 8.32 26.15 -0.69
C ARG A 97 8.46 27.49 -1.43
N GLN A 98 9.58 27.70 -2.14
CA GLN A 98 9.88 28.90 -2.91
C GLN A 98 9.53 28.72 -4.41
N GLY A 99 8.93 27.59 -4.80
CA GLY A 99 8.55 27.31 -6.18
C GLY A 99 9.74 26.94 -7.09
N THR A 100 10.91 26.64 -6.51
CA THR A 100 12.05 26.13 -7.28
C THR A 100 11.97 24.62 -7.42
N GLU A 101 12.27 24.12 -8.61
CA GLU A 101 12.17 22.70 -8.93
C GLU A 101 13.43 21.94 -8.54
N CYS A 102 13.27 20.77 -7.93
CA CYS A 102 14.36 19.98 -7.36
C CYS A 102 14.84 18.83 -8.28
N GLN A 103 14.60 18.97 -9.59
CA GLN A 103 14.72 17.92 -10.61
C GLN A 103 16.10 17.25 -10.69
N GLN A 104 17.18 17.97 -10.39
CA GLN A 104 18.56 17.52 -10.66
C GLN A 104 19.07 16.46 -9.66
N SER A 105 18.36 16.23 -8.55
CA SER A 105 18.78 15.32 -7.47
C SER A 105 18.03 13.98 -7.44
N LEU A 106 17.15 13.71 -8.41
CA LEU A 106 16.26 12.53 -8.42
C LEU A 106 16.78 11.36 -9.28
N ILE A 107 18.10 11.30 -9.50
CA ILE A 107 18.78 10.10 -10.00
C ILE A 107 19.26 9.33 -8.76
N PRO A 108 18.84 8.08 -8.54
CA PRO A 108 18.22 7.11 -9.47
C PRO A 108 16.69 7.18 -9.58
N ALA A 109 16.13 6.45 -10.55
CA ALA A 109 14.68 6.34 -10.75
C ALA A 109 13.95 5.91 -9.47
N LEU A 110 12.95 6.67 -9.04
CA LEU A 110 12.22 6.40 -7.80
C LEU A 110 10.92 5.66 -8.09
N ILE A 111 10.73 4.52 -7.41
CA ILE A 111 9.56 3.67 -7.61
C ILE A 111 8.79 3.36 -6.32
N THR A 112 7.49 3.19 -6.47
CA THR A 112 6.59 2.66 -5.43
C THR A 112 5.60 1.65 -6.02
N THR A 113 4.85 0.94 -5.16
CA THR A 113 3.85 -0.03 -5.61
C THR A 113 2.69 0.60 -6.41
N GLY A 114 2.27 -0.09 -7.48
CA GLY A 114 1.11 0.25 -8.32
C GLY A 114 -0.21 0.39 -7.57
N GLY A 115 -0.34 -0.21 -6.37
CA GLY A 115 -1.54 -0.09 -5.53
C GLY A 115 -1.91 1.35 -5.18
N PHE A 116 -0.94 2.27 -5.13
CA PHE A 116 -1.19 3.69 -4.89
C PHE A 116 -1.78 4.43 -6.11
N GLY A 117 -1.71 3.86 -7.31
CA GLY A 117 -2.11 4.49 -8.57
C GLY A 117 -3.63 4.54 -8.76
N LYS A 118 -4.36 3.55 -8.23
CA LYS A 118 -5.84 3.53 -8.27
C LYS A 118 -6.47 4.76 -7.61
N ALA A 119 -5.82 5.33 -6.58
CA ALA A 119 -6.26 6.56 -5.95
C ALA A 119 -5.91 7.83 -6.76
N ARG A 120 -4.87 7.80 -7.62
CA ARG A 120 -4.49 8.91 -8.52
C ARG A 120 -5.46 9.02 -9.70
N LYS A 121 -5.80 7.90 -10.35
CA LYS A 121 -6.79 7.86 -11.45
C LYS A 121 -8.15 8.45 -11.05
N LYS A 122 -8.60 8.20 -9.81
CA LYS A 122 -9.85 8.76 -9.28
C LYS A 122 -9.83 10.30 -9.11
N ARG A 123 -8.66 10.91 -8.85
CA ARG A 123 -8.53 12.38 -8.77
C ARG A 123 -8.42 13.03 -10.15
N ALA A 124 -7.67 12.44 -11.07
CA ALA A 124 -7.56 12.93 -12.46
C ALA A 124 -8.93 12.93 -13.16
N ALA A 125 -9.75 11.91 -12.93
CA ALA A 125 -11.12 11.85 -13.44
C ALA A 125 -12.05 12.93 -12.84
N ALA A 126 -11.75 13.45 -11.64
CA ALA A 126 -12.52 14.51 -11.01
C ALA A 126 -12.14 15.92 -11.51
N ASP A 127 -10.96 16.08 -12.10
CA ASP A 127 -10.42 17.35 -12.62
C ASP A 127 -10.55 17.47 -14.16
N GLY A 128 -11.20 16.50 -14.82
CA GLY A 128 -11.44 16.50 -16.28
C GLY A 128 -10.18 16.37 -17.15
N SER A 129 -8.98 16.42 -16.56
CA SER A 129 -7.69 16.25 -17.22
C SER A 129 -7.28 14.78 -17.15
N GLU A 130 -7.85 13.96 -18.03
CA GLU A 130 -7.38 12.59 -18.25
C GLU A 130 -6.05 12.65 -19.03
N ARG A 131 -5.00 13.17 -18.38
CA ARG A 131 -3.64 13.12 -18.93
C ARG A 131 -3.25 11.65 -19.02
N ALA A 132 -3.29 11.12 -20.24
CA ALA A 132 -2.88 9.76 -20.53
C ALA A 132 -1.39 9.61 -20.21
N GLY A 133 -1.10 9.05 -19.04
CA GLY A 133 0.24 8.57 -18.71
C GLY A 133 0.63 7.37 -19.56
N TYR A 134 1.91 7.03 -19.59
CA TYR A 134 2.44 5.86 -20.28
C TYR A 134 3.03 4.87 -19.27
N CYS A 135 3.41 3.67 -19.70
CA CYS A 135 4.19 2.76 -18.87
C CYS A 135 5.45 2.30 -19.59
N VAL A 136 6.44 1.93 -18.79
CA VAL A 136 7.71 1.40 -19.28
C VAL A 136 7.93 0.04 -18.66
N GLU A 137 8.29 -0.92 -19.50
CA GLU A 137 8.70 -2.24 -19.07
C GLU A 137 10.22 -2.28 -18.88
N PHE A 138 10.64 -2.80 -17.73
CA PHE A 138 12.04 -2.99 -17.40
C PHE A 138 12.31 -4.43 -16.98
N GLN A 139 13.48 -4.95 -17.34
CA GLN A 139 13.99 -6.20 -16.77
C GLN A 139 14.87 -5.87 -15.56
N LEU A 140 14.56 -6.44 -14.40
CA LEU A 140 15.38 -6.31 -13.20
C LEU A 140 16.70 -7.06 -13.37
N MET A 141 17.81 -6.35 -13.26
CA MET A 141 19.15 -6.92 -13.48
C MET A 141 19.84 -7.27 -12.17
N ALA A 142 19.73 -6.40 -11.16
CA ALA A 142 20.28 -6.64 -9.82
C ALA A 142 19.40 -5.98 -8.76
N ILE A 143 19.28 -6.61 -7.58
CA ILE A 143 18.59 -6.04 -6.42
C ILE A 143 19.46 -6.13 -5.17
N THR A 144 19.40 -5.13 -4.29
CA THR A 144 20.12 -5.18 -3.02
C THR A 144 19.41 -6.08 -1.98
N PRO A 145 20.14 -6.69 -1.03
CA PRO A 145 19.55 -7.46 0.06
C PRO A 145 18.58 -6.66 0.94
N GLY A 146 18.66 -5.32 0.90
CA GLY A 146 17.73 -4.44 1.59
C GLY A 146 16.27 -4.59 1.12
N CYS A 147 16.04 -5.07 -0.11
CA CYS A 147 14.69 -5.36 -0.61
C CYS A 147 14.04 -6.57 0.06
N LEU A 148 14.84 -7.51 0.59
CA LEU A 148 14.36 -8.73 1.25
C LEU A 148 13.94 -8.47 2.70
N HIS A 149 14.53 -7.48 3.35
CA HIS A 149 14.36 -7.15 4.77
C HIS A 149 13.39 -5.98 4.96
N SER A 150 12.14 -6.14 4.54
CA SER A 150 11.07 -5.18 4.76
C SER A 150 10.19 -5.59 5.94
N HIS A 151 10.17 -4.76 6.98
CA HIS A 151 9.37 -4.97 8.20
C HIS A 151 8.06 -4.18 8.20
N HIS A 152 7.98 -3.09 7.42
CA HIS A 152 6.79 -2.25 7.38
C HIS A 152 5.78 -2.74 6.33
N SER A 153 4.49 -2.61 6.64
CA SER A 153 3.39 -3.00 5.74
C SER A 153 3.52 -2.33 4.36
N TYR A 154 3.89 -1.06 4.32
CA TYR A 154 4.02 -0.26 3.09
C TYR A 154 5.27 -0.56 2.25
N THR A 155 6.25 -1.30 2.78
CA THR A 155 7.45 -1.75 2.03
C THR A 155 7.42 -3.22 1.67
N ARG A 156 6.39 -3.97 2.11
CA ARG A 156 6.31 -5.42 1.94
C ARG A 156 6.37 -5.85 0.48
N TRP A 157 5.91 -5.01 -0.44
CA TRP A 157 5.95 -5.25 -1.88
C TRP A 157 7.37 -5.45 -2.42
N MET A 158 8.38 -4.85 -1.78
CA MET A 158 9.78 -4.96 -2.18
C MET A 158 10.30 -6.40 -2.11
N ARG A 159 9.69 -7.25 -1.25
CA ARG A 159 10.06 -8.66 -1.09
C ARG A 159 9.69 -9.51 -2.31
N TYR A 160 8.85 -9.01 -3.21
CA TYR A 160 8.46 -9.69 -4.45
C TYR A 160 9.38 -9.34 -5.63
N LEU A 161 10.32 -8.42 -5.44
CA LEU A 161 11.35 -8.13 -6.43
C LEU A 161 12.28 -9.34 -6.56
N ARG A 162 12.58 -9.68 -7.81
CA ARG A 162 13.42 -10.81 -8.20
C ARG A 162 14.22 -10.41 -9.42
N GLU A 163 15.50 -10.77 -9.43
CA GLU A 163 16.35 -10.58 -10.60
C GLU A 163 15.82 -11.40 -11.77
N GLY A 164 16.03 -10.91 -12.99
CA GLY A 164 15.53 -11.48 -14.24
C GLY A 164 14.06 -11.20 -14.56
N HIS A 165 13.25 -10.77 -13.59
CA HIS A 165 11.82 -10.52 -13.81
C HIS A 165 11.58 -9.19 -14.53
N THR A 166 10.55 -9.18 -15.38
CA THR A 166 10.04 -7.97 -16.02
C THR A 166 9.04 -7.26 -15.11
N VAL A 167 9.19 -5.96 -15.00
CA VAL A 167 8.33 -5.10 -14.18
C VAL A 167 7.77 -3.98 -15.03
N CYS A 168 6.55 -3.56 -14.72
CA CYS A 168 5.81 -2.54 -15.46
C CYS A 168 5.69 -1.30 -14.59
N VAL A 169 6.25 -0.17 -15.02
CA VAL A 169 6.28 1.07 -14.23
C VAL A 169 5.44 2.12 -14.94
N GLU A 170 4.32 2.53 -14.34
CA GLU A 170 3.47 3.58 -14.89
C GLU A 170 4.04 4.97 -14.56
N CYS A 171 4.09 5.82 -15.58
CA CYS A 171 4.42 7.23 -15.50
C CYS A 171 3.12 8.04 -15.51
N GLN A 172 2.83 8.71 -14.40
CA GLN A 172 1.61 9.51 -14.19
C GLN A 172 1.97 10.77 -13.41
N ASP A 173 1.14 11.81 -13.48
CA ASP A 173 1.25 12.97 -12.59
C ASP A 173 1.32 12.52 -11.10
N PRO A 174 2.22 13.09 -10.27
CA PRO A 174 3.09 14.25 -10.53
C PRO A 174 4.49 13.91 -11.07
N ALA A 175 4.84 12.63 -11.28
CA ALA A 175 6.18 12.23 -11.71
C ALA A 175 6.46 12.54 -13.19
N LEU A 176 5.40 12.81 -13.96
CA LEU A 176 5.47 13.21 -15.36
C LEU A 176 5.97 14.66 -15.47
N HIS A 177 7.15 14.86 -16.05
CA HIS A 177 7.66 16.21 -16.32
C HIS A 177 6.83 16.85 -17.44
N SER A 178 6.06 17.89 -17.09
CA SER A 178 5.07 18.52 -17.99
C SER A 178 5.66 19.01 -19.33
N PRO A 179 6.85 19.64 -19.39
CA PRO A 179 7.48 20.07 -20.65
C PRO A 179 7.97 18.92 -21.53
N SER A 180 8.59 17.88 -20.96
CA SER A 180 9.26 16.84 -21.74
C SER A 180 8.43 15.56 -21.92
N ARG A 181 7.30 15.46 -21.22
CA ARG A 181 6.38 14.31 -21.24
C ARG A 181 7.03 12.97 -20.92
N TYR A 182 8.09 12.97 -20.13
CA TYR A 182 8.69 11.75 -19.59
C TYR A 182 8.80 11.79 -18.06
N CYS A 183 8.82 10.63 -17.42
CA CYS A 183 9.11 10.50 -16.00
C CYS A 183 10.61 10.42 -15.75
N TYR A 184 11.07 10.99 -14.65
CA TYR A 184 12.47 10.89 -14.27
C TYR A 184 12.90 9.43 -14.04
N GLY A 185 14.01 9.07 -14.67
CA GLY A 185 14.55 7.71 -14.58
C GLY A 185 13.80 6.68 -15.44
N ASP A 186 12.93 7.11 -16.36
CA ASP A 186 12.27 6.24 -17.33
C ASP A 186 13.21 5.67 -18.40
N GLY A 187 14.43 6.22 -18.49
CA GLY A 187 15.46 5.81 -19.43
C GLY A 187 15.25 6.35 -20.85
N THR A 188 14.45 7.41 -21.05
CA THR A 188 14.36 8.09 -22.34
C THR A 188 15.74 8.61 -22.76
N GLY A 189 16.15 8.30 -24.00
CA GLY A 189 17.49 8.62 -24.52
C GLY A 189 18.61 7.67 -24.09
N SER A 190 18.31 6.61 -23.31
CA SER A 190 19.32 5.60 -22.95
C SER A 190 19.73 4.72 -24.14
N GLN A 191 20.98 4.28 -24.15
CA GLN A 191 21.48 3.35 -25.16
C GLN A 191 20.86 1.96 -24.99
N LYS A 192 20.82 1.19 -26.09
CA LYS A 192 20.37 -0.20 -26.05
C LYS A 192 21.25 -0.99 -25.06
N ASN A 193 20.60 -1.69 -24.12
CA ASN A 193 21.23 -2.45 -23.02
C ASN A 193 21.90 -1.61 -21.92
N GLN A 194 21.73 -0.29 -21.89
CA GLN A 194 22.24 0.52 -20.77
C GLN A 194 21.58 0.09 -19.45
N LEU A 195 22.42 -0.09 -18.42
CA LEU A 195 21.95 -0.35 -17.06
C LEU A 195 21.56 0.98 -16.41
N LEU A 196 20.30 1.06 -16.00
CA LEU A 196 19.76 2.22 -15.30
C LEU A 196 19.55 1.85 -13.83
N HIS A 197 19.73 2.83 -12.96
CA HIS A 197 19.60 2.65 -11.52
C HIS A 197 18.20 3.04 -11.06
N TRP A 198 17.69 2.30 -10.08
CA TRP A 198 16.42 2.60 -9.43
C TRP A 198 16.52 2.43 -7.91
N GLN A 199 15.63 3.11 -7.19
CA GLN A 199 15.50 3.01 -5.74
C GLN A 199 14.03 2.94 -5.34
N ALA A 200 13.71 2.01 -4.45
CA ALA A 200 12.37 1.88 -3.91
C ALA A 200 12.13 2.91 -2.81
N VAL A 201 11.02 3.62 -2.92
CA VAL A 201 10.67 4.62 -1.92
C VAL A 201 10.07 3.96 -0.68
N GLY A 202 10.48 4.47 0.50
CA GLY A 202 10.12 3.93 1.81
C GLY A 202 11.17 2.99 2.39
N ASN A 203 12.17 2.56 1.61
CA ASN A 203 13.34 1.85 2.10
C ASN A 203 14.57 2.19 1.26
N HIS A 204 15.37 3.14 1.73
CA HIS A 204 16.61 3.58 1.07
C HIS A 204 17.65 2.47 0.83
N ARG A 205 17.54 1.33 1.53
CA ARG A 205 18.43 0.17 1.33
C ARG A 205 17.97 -0.72 0.17
N CYS A 206 16.73 -0.59 -0.30
CA CYS A 206 16.20 -1.34 -1.43
C CYS A 206 16.39 -0.54 -2.73
N LYS A 207 17.39 -0.95 -3.50
CA LYS A 207 17.79 -0.33 -4.76
C LYS A 207 18.33 -1.40 -5.70
N GLY A 208 18.54 -1.04 -6.96
CA GLY A 208 19.03 -1.99 -7.93
C GLY A 208 19.31 -1.37 -9.28
N THR A 209 19.53 -2.25 -10.24
CA THR A 209 19.67 -1.89 -11.65
C THR A 209 18.62 -2.62 -12.48
N TRP A 210 18.20 -1.98 -13.55
CA TRP A 210 17.29 -2.55 -14.52
C TRP A 210 17.71 -2.20 -15.94
N ARG A 211 17.12 -2.85 -16.92
CA ARG A 211 17.28 -2.56 -18.34
C ARG A 211 15.93 -2.21 -18.94
N ARG A 212 15.86 -1.10 -19.68
CA ARG A 212 14.65 -0.68 -20.40
C ARG A 212 14.35 -1.65 -21.54
N ILE A 213 13.13 -2.18 -21.60
CA ILE A 213 12.66 -3.09 -22.66
C ILE A 213 11.91 -2.27 -23.71
N ARG A 214 10.79 -1.65 -23.32
CA ARG A 214 9.93 -0.86 -24.21
C ARG A 214 9.04 0.10 -23.42
N GLN A 215 8.48 1.07 -24.12
CA GLN A 215 7.44 1.96 -23.63
C GLN A 215 6.11 1.62 -24.30
N LEU A 216 5.02 1.73 -23.54
CA LEU A 216 3.66 1.50 -23.99
C LEU A 216 2.79 2.70 -23.57
N ASP A 217 2.07 3.29 -24.52
CA ASP A 217 1.21 4.44 -24.24
C ASP A 217 -0.08 4.03 -23.51
N THR A 218 -0.51 2.77 -23.66
CA THR A 218 -1.64 2.20 -22.93
C THR A 218 -1.17 1.25 -21.83
N CYS A 219 -1.41 1.62 -20.58
CA CYS A 219 -0.96 0.85 -19.41
C CYS A 219 -1.84 -0.38 -19.17
N SER A 220 -1.34 -1.58 -19.49
CA SER A 220 -1.93 -2.87 -19.11
C SER A 220 -1.02 -3.64 -18.16
N CYS A 221 -0.56 -2.98 -17.09
CA CYS A 221 0.36 -3.59 -16.14
C CYS A 221 -0.30 -4.74 -15.35
N PRO A 222 0.42 -5.85 -15.10
CA PRO A 222 -0.06 -6.94 -14.27
C PRO A 222 -0.27 -6.49 -12.82
N SER A 223 -1.11 -7.22 -12.07
CA SER A 223 -1.38 -6.89 -10.65
C SER A 223 -0.15 -7.07 -9.75
N VAL A 224 0.77 -7.94 -10.15
CA VAL A 224 2.06 -8.19 -9.48
C VAL A 224 3.15 -7.60 -10.36
N HIS A 225 4.24 -7.08 -9.76
CA HIS A 225 5.33 -6.40 -10.49
C HIS A 225 4.92 -5.13 -11.25
N SER A 226 3.79 -4.52 -10.86
CA SER A 226 3.40 -3.18 -11.28
C SER A 226 3.82 -2.13 -10.25
N PHE A 227 4.49 -1.10 -10.76
CA PHE A 227 5.03 0.02 -9.99
C PHE A 227 4.62 1.35 -10.62
N LEU A 228 4.89 2.42 -9.88
CA LEU A 228 4.71 3.80 -10.35
C LEU A 228 6.02 4.54 -10.19
N PHE A 229 6.33 5.38 -11.18
CA PHE A 229 7.27 6.48 -10.97
C PHE A 229 6.67 7.46 -9.96
N ILE A 230 7.51 7.94 -9.05
CA ILE A 230 7.12 8.95 -8.06
C ILE A 230 8.15 10.02 -7.91
#